data_AF-A0A257LNZ7-F1
#
_entry.id   AF-A0A257LNZ7-F1
#
_cell.length_a   1.000
_cell.length_b   1.000
_cell.length_c   1.000
_cell.angle_alpha   90.00
_cell.angle_beta   90.00
_cell.angle_gamma   90.00
#
_symmetry.space_group_name_H-M   'P 1'
#
loop_
_entity.id
_entity.type
_entity.pdbx_description
1 polymer ?
#
loop_
_entity_poly.entity_id
_entity_poly.type
_entity_poly.pdbx_seq_one_letter_code
_entity_poly.pdbx_strand_id
1 'polypeptide(L)'
;EGKYDAGGTLGLYFENELFTGTDQHYTSGVKLSWSSPDLQRWSDTPYANPLLPVFNLLPYINETDYQKNLVFALGQNVYTPVDTDTAALIRTDRPYAGWLYLGVGVVWKNEEVRNSLVLDIGVVGPWSYAEETQRLVHDLRGFESPQGWDNQLGNEVGFTLDYERTWRWPRHERRSGLDWELLPHAGAA
;
A
#
# COMPACT_ATOMS: atom_id res chain seq x y z
N GLU A 1 -30.44 -4.77 -18.93
CA GLU A 1 -28.97 -4.64 -18.82
C GLU A 1 -28.59 -4.95 -17.38
N GLY A 2 -27.81 -6.00 -17.16
CA GLY A 2 -27.54 -6.53 -15.83
C GLY A 2 -26.62 -5.60 -15.05
N LYS A 3 -27.16 -4.94 -14.01
CA LYS A 3 -26.34 -4.42 -12.92
C LYS A 3 -25.67 -5.63 -12.26
N TYR A 4 -24.43 -5.91 -12.64
CA TYR A 4 -23.60 -6.76 -11.81
C TYR A 4 -23.47 -6.03 -10.48
N ASP A 5 -24.07 -6.61 -9.45
CA ASP A 5 -23.82 -6.27 -8.05
C ASP A 5 -22.40 -6.74 -7.74
N ALA A 6 -21.42 -6.03 -8.31
CA ALA A 6 -20.02 -6.33 -8.09
C ALA A 6 -19.74 -5.92 -6.65
N GLY A 7 -19.61 -6.90 -5.75
CA GLY A 7 -18.96 -6.68 -4.47
C GLY A 7 -17.60 -6.03 -4.70
N GLY A 8 -17.12 -5.22 -3.74
CA GLY A 8 -15.82 -4.56 -3.87
C GLY A 8 -14.67 -5.54 -4.15
N THR A 9 -13.56 -5.04 -4.66
CA THR A 9 -12.37 -5.84 -4.99
C THR A 9 -11.49 -6.03 -3.76
N LEU A 10 -11.16 -7.27 -3.42
CA LEU A 10 -10.12 -7.59 -2.44
C LEU A 10 -8.77 -7.76 -3.16
N GLY A 11 -7.73 -7.17 -2.61
CA GLY A 11 -6.36 -7.28 -3.11
C GLY A 11 -5.41 -7.72 -2.00
N LEU A 12 -4.57 -8.69 -2.29
CA LEU A 12 -3.46 -9.10 -1.43
C LEU A 12 -2.15 -8.74 -2.12
N TYR A 13 -1.30 -8.01 -1.42
CA TYR A 13 0.02 -7.62 -1.87
C TYR A 13 1.08 -8.23 -0.95
N PHE A 14 2.12 -8.78 -1.57
CA PHE A 14 3.24 -9.36 -0.85
C PHE A 14 4.54 -9.01 -1.59
N GLU A 15 5.45 -8.37 -0.87
CA GLU A 15 6.83 -8.12 -1.28
C GLU A 15 7.76 -8.89 -0.37
N ASN A 16 8.76 -9.53 -0.96
CA ASN A 16 9.83 -10.16 -0.19
C ASN A 16 11.10 -10.24 -1.04
N GLU A 17 12.22 -9.79 -0.49
CA GLU A 17 13.54 -9.88 -1.14
C GLU A 17 14.08 -11.33 -1.26
N LEU A 18 13.47 -12.31 -0.59
CA LEU A 18 13.84 -13.74 -0.67
C LEU A 18 13.66 -14.35 -2.07
N PHE A 19 12.80 -13.80 -2.94
CA PHE A 19 12.57 -14.37 -4.27
C PHE A 19 13.71 -14.13 -5.27
N THR A 20 14.66 -13.24 -4.95
CA THR A 20 15.80 -12.91 -5.82
C THR A 20 17.11 -13.61 -5.46
N GLY A 21 17.13 -14.44 -4.41
CA GLY A 21 18.25 -15.35 -4.10
C GLY A 21 19.51 -14.68 -3.53
N THR A 22 19.41 -13.45 -3.05
CA THR A 22 20.49 -12.75 -2.35
C THR A 22 19.93 -12.24 -1.03
N ASP A 23 20.22 -12.96 0.06
CA ASP A 23 19.91 -12.58 1.45
C ASP A 23 20.71 -11.35 1.87
N GLN A 24 20.44 -10.19 1.25
CA GLN A 24 21.14 -8.96 1.60
C GLN A 24 20.28 -8.02 2.43
N HIS A 25 18.95 -8.03 2.33
CA HIS A 25 18.10 -7.29 3.26
C HIS A 25 16.77 -8.02 3.44
N TYR A 26 16.37 -8.43 4.66
CA TYR A 26 14.98 -8.86 4.86
C TYR A 26 14.10 -7.61 4.94
N THR A 27 13.74 -7.10 3.76
CA THR A 27 12.60 -6.20 3.60
C THR A 27 11.42 -7.05 3.15
N SER A 28 10.37 -7.14 3.98
CA SER A 28 9.14 -7.84 3.63
C SER A 28 7.95 -6.95 3.90
N GLY A 29 7.04 -6.88 2.93
CA GLY A 29 5.80 -6.11 3.03
C GLY A 29 4.60 -6.98 2.73
N VAL A 30 3.59 -6.95 3.59
CA VAL A 30 2.27 -7.54 3.29
C VAL A 30 1.22 -6.46 3.41
N LYS A 31 0.30 -6.40 2.45
CA LYS A 31 -0.84 -5.49 2.48
C LYS A 31 -2.10 -6.17 1.99
N LEU A 32 -3.11 -6.21 2.85
CA LEU A 32 -4.47 -6.58 2.50
C LEU A 32 -5.25 -5.29 2.20
N SER A 33 -5.95 -5.26 1.08
CA SER A 33 -6.71 -4.10 0.64
C SER A 33 -8.11 -4.50 0.19
N TRP A 34 -9.04 -3.57 0.35
CA TRP A 34 -10.38 -3.64 -0.20
C TRP A 34 -10.70 -2.33 -0.91
N SER A 35 -11.17 -2.42 -2.15
CA SER A 35 -11.66 -1.30 -2.94
C SER A 35 -13.16 -1.43 -3.14
N SER A 36 -13.92 -0.36 -2.90
CA SER A 36 -15.34 -0.32 -3.20
C SER A 36 -15.61 -0.50 -4.69
N PRO A 37 -16.84 -0.88 -5.07
CA PRO A 37 -17.32 -0.77 -6.46
C PRO A 37 -17.28 0.70 -6.92
N ASP A 38 -17.48 0.91 -8.22
CA ASP A 38 -17.51 2.26 -8.79
C ASP A 38 -18.68 3.08 -8.23
N LEU A 39 -18.33 4.15 -7.54
CA LEU A 39 -19.26 5.12 -6.97
C LEU A 39 -19.43 6.29 -7.94
N GLN A 40 -20.67 6.60 -8.28
CA GLN A 40 -21.00 7.79 -9.08
C GLN A 40 -21.14 9.01 -8.18
N ARG A 41 -21.75 8.82 -7.00
CA ARG A 41 -21.91 9.82 -5.95
C ARG A 41 -21.42 9.29 -4.61
N TRP A 42 -20.93 10.17 -3.75
CA TRP A 42 -20.53 9.78 -2.40
C TRP A 42 -21.67 9.23 -1.55
N SER A 43 -22.90 9.67 -1.81
CA SER A 43 -24.12 9.14 -1.18
C SER A 43 -24.38 7.67 -1.48
N ASP A 44 -23.69 7.09 -2.47
CA ASP A 44 -23.85 5.68 -2.84
C ASP A 44 -23.15 4.76 -1.81
N THR A 45 -22.42 5.30 -0.82
CA THR A 45 -21.83 4.53 0.28
C THR A 45 -21.84 5.28 1.62
N PRO A 46 -22.18 4.63 2.75
CA PRO A 46 -22.09 5.27 4.06
C PRO A 46 -20.65 5.50 4.53
N TYR A 47 -19.67 4.80 3.95
CA TYR A 47 -18.26 4.86 4.37
C TYR A 47 -17.55 6.15 3.92
N ALA A 48 -18.10 6.88 2.95
CA ALA A 48 -17.51 8.12 2.44
C ALA A 48 -17.74 9.32 3.36
N ASN A 49 -18.83 9.31 4.14
CA ASN A 49 -19.30 10.48 4.90
C ASN A 49 -18.24 11.12 5.81
N PRO A 50 -17.45 10.36 6.61
CA PRO A 50 -16.41 10.95 7.46
C PRO A 50 -15.29 11.66 6.68
N LEU A 51 -15.07 11.27 5.43
CA LEU A 51 -13.95 11.71 4.60
C LEU A 51 -14.32 12.82 3.61
N LEU A 52 -15.62 13.13 3.47
CA LEU A 52 -16.13 14.16 2.55
C LEU A 52 -15.43 15.53 2.68
N PRO A 53 -15.12 16.06 3.88
CA PRO A 53 -14.45 17.35 3.98
C PRO A 53 -13.06 17.36 3.33
N VAL A 54 -12.31 16.26 3.46
CA VAL A 54 -10.99 16.09 2.83
C VAL A 54 -11.15 15.89 1.32
N PHE A 55 -12.09 15.04 0.92
CA PHE A 55 -12.34 14.78 -0.50
C PHE A 55 -12.73 16.04 -1.24
N ASN A 56 -13.58 16.91 -0.68
CA ASN A 56 -14.00 18.14 -1.36
C ASN A 56 -12.87 19.14 -1.68
N LEU A 57 -11.67 18.96 -1.11
CA LEU A 57 -10.49 19.76 -1.44
C LEU A 57 -9.72 19.21 -2.66
N LEU A 58 -10.04 17.99 -3.12
CA LEU A 58 -9.30 17.33 -4.18
C LEU A 58 -9.75 17.79 -5.57
N PRO A 59 -8.81 18.03 -6.49
CA PRO A 59 -9.13 18.53 -7.81
C PRO A 59 -9.88 17.47 -8.62
N TYR A 60 -10.87 17.89 -9.40
CA TYR A 60 -11.67 17.05 -10.31
C TYR A 60 -12.55 15.99 -9.63
N ILE A 61 -12.47 15.82 -8.31
CA ILE A 61 -13.16 14.73 -7.63
C ILE A 61 -14.69 14.88 -7.59
N ASN A 62 -15.21 16.09 -7.79
CA ASN A 62 -16.65 16.35 -7.84
C ASN A 62 -17.18 16.38 -9.28
N GLU A 63 -16.32 16.16 -10.28
CA GLU A 63 -16.75 16.05 -11.67
C GLU A 63 -17.46 14.72 -11.92
N THR A 64 -18.45 14.75 -12.80
CA THR A 64 -19.38 13.63 -13.05
C THR A 64 -18.83 12.58 -14.01
N ASP A 65 -17.79 12.92 -14.77
CA ASP A 65 -17.08 12.02 -15.69
C ASP A 65 -16.08 11.09 -14.97
N TYR A 66 -15.75 11.37 -13.71
CA TYR A 66 -14.88 10.52 -12.91
C TYR A 66 -15.66 9.45 -12.14
N GLN A 67 -15.29 8.19 -12.38
CA GLN A 67 -15.61 7.07 -11.50
C GLN A 67 -14.75 7.14 -10.25
N LYS A 68 -15.31 6.73 -9.10
CA LYS A 68 -14.65 6.84 -7.80
C LYS A 68 -14.68 5.51 -7.06
N ASN A 69 -13.61 5.18 -6.34
CA ASN A 69 -13.55 4.02 -5.47
C ASN A 69 -12.95 4.44 -4.12
N LEU A 70 -13.55 3.97 -3.02
CA LEU A 70 -12.92 4.04 -1.71
C LEU A 70 -11.98 2.85 -1.54
N VAL A 71 -10.82 3.09 -0.94
CA VAL A 71 -9.82 2.06 -0.67
C VAL A 71 -9.56 2.02 0.82
N PHE A 72 -9.55 0.82 1.38
CA PHE A 72 -9.11 0.54 2.74
C PHE A 72 -7.99 -0.48 2.69
N ALA A 73 -6.98 -0.32 3.54
CA ALA A 73 -5.86 -1.24 3.62
C ALA A 73 -5.43 -1.51 5.07
N LEU A 74 -4.89 -2.69 5.29
CA LEU A 74 -4.10 -3.04 6.46
C LEU A 74 -2.77 -3.59 5.93
N GLY A 75 -1.66 -2.99 6.35
CA GLY A 75 -0.34 -3.43 5.90
C GLY A 75 0.69 -3.44 7.02
N GLN A 76 1.71 -4.28 6.83
CA GLN A 76 2.87 -4.35 7.69
C GLN A 76 4.12 -4.46 6.83
N ASN A 77 5.08 -3.56 7.06
CA ASN A 77 6.43 -3.63 6.48
C ASN A 77 7.43 -3.97 7.58
N VAL A 78 8.40 -4.83 7.27
CA VAL A 78 9.47 -5.28 8.16
C VAL A 78 10.80 -4.90 7.52
N TYR A 79 11.67 -4.26 8.29
CA TYR A 79 13.01 -3.86 7.90
C TYR A 79 14.04 -4.45 8.87
N THR A 80 15.08 -5.08 8.33
CA THR A 80 16.22 -5.58 9.12
C THR A 80 17.56 -5.11 8.55
N PRO A 81 18.61 -5.06 9.37
CA PRO A 81 19.99 -5.00 8.88
C PRO A 81 20.32 -6.20 7.97
N VAL A 82 21.46 -6.11 7.28
CA VAL A 82 22.05 -7.19 6.49
C VAL A 82 22.44 -8.38 7.38
N ASP A 83 23.14 -8.11 8.49
CA ASP A 83 23.55 -9.14 9.45
C ASP A 83 22.46 -9.32 10.50
N THR A 84 21.68 -10.40 10.34
CA THR A 84 20.61 -10.75 11.27
C THR A 84 21.03 -11.69 12.40
N ASP A 85 22.24 -12.25 12.33
CA ASP A 85 22.72 -13.29 13.24
C ASP A 85 23.34 -12.69 14.51
N THR A 86 23.70 -11.39 14.45
CA THR A 86 24.21 -10.65 15.60
C THR A 86 23.09 -10.05 16.46
N ALA A 87 23.25 -10.19 17.78
CA ALA A 87 22.43 -9.49 18.78
C ALA A 87 22.94 -8.08 19.10
N ALA A 88 24.11 -7.69 18.58
CA ALA A 88 24.70 -6.38 18.84
C ALA A 88 24.07 -5.30 17.95
N LEU A 89 23.94 -4.08 18.48
CA LEU A 89 23.52 -2.92 17.69
C LEU A 89 24.50 -2.63 16.54
N ILE A 90 24.00 -2.71 15.31
CA ILE A 90 24.74 -2.34 14.11
C ILE A 90 24.47 -0.86 13.81
N ARG A 91 25.44 0.01 14.12
CA ARG A 91 25.31 1.47 13.91
C ARG A 91 25.54 1.93 12.47
N THR A 92 26.10 1.06 11.64
CA THR A 92 26.51 1.36 10.26
C THR A 92 25.52 0.86 9.20
N ASP A 93 24.39 0.30 9.62
CA ASP A 93 23.33 -0.25 8.76
C ASP A 93 21.95 0.23 9.26
N ARG A 94 20.90 -0.07 8.50
CA ARG A 94 19.52 0.22 8.88
C ARG A 94 19.18 -0.52 10.18
N PRO A 95 18.43 0.10 11.11
CA PRO A 95 17.97 -0.58 12.31
C PRO A 95 16.89 -1.60 11.98
N TYR A 96 16.65 -2.52 12.91
CA TYR A 96 15.39 -3.27 12.92
C TYR A 96 14.22 -2.31 13.12
N ALA A 97 13.20 -2.43 12.29
CA ALA A 97 11.99 -1.66 12.41
C ALA A 97 10.83 -2.38 11.75
N GLY A 98 9.64 -2.25 12.33
CA GLY A 98 8.41 -2.59 11.66
C GLY A 98 7.51 -1.36 11.51
N TRP A 99 6.68 -1.35 10.47
CA TRP A 99 5.65 -0.34 10.23
C TRP A 99 4.32 -1.04 10.00
N LEU A 100 3.40 -0.95 10.97
CA LEU A 100 2.05 -1.51 10.88
C LEU A 100 1.05 -0.36 10.72
N TYR A 101 0.22 -0.41 9.69
CA TYR A 101 -0.63 0.72 9.32
C TYR A 101 -2.00 0.31 8.81
N LEU A 102 -2.96 1.21 9.01
CA LEU A 102 -4.25 1.23 8.34
C LEU A 102 -4.23 2.33 7.28
N GLY A 103 -4.62 1.97 6.07
CA GLY A 103 -4.74 2.88 4.93
C GLY A 103 -6.19 3.20 4.63
N VAL A 104 -6.46 4.47 4.33
CA VAL A 104 -7.75 4.92 3.81
C VAL A 104 -7.51 5.86 2.64
N GLY A 105 -8.21 5.64 1.53
CA GLY A 105 -7.97 6.42 0.34
C GLY A 105 -9.15 6.49 -0.61
N VAL A 106 -8.98 7.32 -1.63
CA VAL A 106 -9.86 7.44 -2.77
C VAL A 106 -9.05 7.30 -4.04
N VAL A 107 -9.59 6.55 -4.99
CA VAL A 107 -9.17 6.59 -6.39
C VAL A 107 -10.28 7.23 -7.20
N TRP A 108 -9.96 8.20 -8.04
CA TRP A 108 -10.92 8.75 -9.00
C TRP A 108 -10.28 8.81 -10.39
N LYS A 109 -10.99 8.24 -11.37
CA LYS A 109 -10.46 8.02 -12.71
C LYS A 109 -11.51 8.23 -13.78
N ASN A 110 -11.07 8.65 -14.95
CA ASN A 110 -11.81 8.55 -16.19
C ASN A 110 -10.95 7.78 -17.21
N GLU A 111 -11.27 7.89 -18.50
CA GLU A 111 -10.55 7.18 -19.55
C GLU A 111 -9.11 7.69 -19.77
N GLU A 112 -8.79 8.94 -19.40
CA GLU A 112 -7.51 9.58 -19.68
C GLU A 112 -6.60 9.67 -18.46
N VAL A 113 -7.19 9.73 -17.26
CA VAL A 113 -6.46 10.01 -16.03
C VAL A 113 -6.95 9.12 -14.91
N ARG A 114 -6.01 8.65 -14.09
CA ARG A 114 -6.27 8.06 -12.78
C ARG A 114 -5.59 8.91 -11.72
N ASN A 115 -6.34 9.31 -10.70
CA ASN A 115 -5.81 9.95 -9.51
C ASN A 115 -6.02 9.03 -8.30
N SER A 116 -5.11 9.08 -7.33
CA SER A 116 -5.30 8.47 -6.01
C SER A 116 -4.79 9.38 -4.92
N LEU A 117 -5.51 9.40 -3.80
CA LEU A 117 -5.06 9.95 -2.53
C LEU A 117 -5.21 8.86 -1.46
N VAL A 118 -4.14 8.54 -0.75
CA VAL A 118 -4.14 7.53 0.32
C VAL A 118 -3.48 8.12 1.55
N LEU A 119 -4.15 7.97 2.70
CA LEU A 119 -3.62 8.29 4.02
C LEU A 119 -3.36 6.98 4.75
N ASP A 120 -2.11 6.71 5.06
CA ASP A 120 -1.73 5.61 5.94
C ASP A 120 -1.46 6.17 7.34
N ILE A 121 -2.02 5.54 8.37
CA ILE A 121 -1.77 5.87 9.77
C ILE A 121 -1.37 4.59 10.49
N GLY A 122 -0.31 4.65 11.26
CA GLY A 122 0.27 3.44 11.82
C GLY A 122 1.29 3.69 12.91
N VAL A 123 2.02 2.63 13.25
CA VAL A 123 3.05 2.64 14.29
C VAL A 123 4.34 2.02 13.76
N VAL A 124 5.45 2.70 14.05
CA VAL A 124 6.80 2.15 13.96
C VAL A 124 7.16 1.51 15.30
N GLY A 125 7.98 0.45 15.30
CA GLY A 125 8.58 -0.14 16.51
C GLY A 125 7.88 -1.39 17.02
N PRO A 126 8.08 -1.80 18.29
CA PRO A 126 7.53 -3.05 18.84
C PRO A 126 6.01 -3.22 18.68
N TRP A 127 5.24 -2.12 18.73
CA TRP A 127 3.79 -2.16 18.51
C TRP A 127 3.38 -2.54 17.09
N SER A 128 4.31 -2.58 16.15
CA SER A 128 4.06 -3.06 14.80
C SER A 128 4.01 -4.59 14.71
N TYR A 129 4.49 -5.31 15.73
CA TYR A 129 4.57 -6.78 15.77
C TYR A 129 5.40 -7.41 14.64
N ALA A 130 6.39 -6.67 14.13
CA ALA A 130 7.23 -7.13 13.02
C ALA A 130 8.19 -8.25 13.43
N GLU A 131 8.71 -8.23 14.66
CA GLU A 131 9.56 -9.30 15.20
C GLU A 131 8.80 -10.63 15.20
N GLU A 132 7.60 -10.63 15.77
CA GLU A 132 6.76 -11.82 15.89
C GLU A 132 6.36 -12.34 14.52
N THR A 133 6.07 -11.45 13.58
CA THR A 133 5.73 -11.83 12.20
C THR A 133 6.93 -12.46 11.50
N GLN A 134 8.12 -11.88 11.64
CA GLN A 134 9.33 -12.43 11.05
C GLN A 134 9.70 -13.79 11.68
N ARG A 135 9.67 -13.90 13.01
CA ARG A 135 9.91 -15.16 13.73
C ARG A 135 8.93 -16.25 13.27
N LEU A 136 7.64 -15.93 13.14
CA LEU A 136 6.65 -16.87 12.63
C LEU A 136 7.00 -17.38 11.22
N VAL A 137 7.39 -16.48 10.32
CA VAL A 137 7.80 -16.87 8.96
C VAL A 137 9.07 -17.71 8.97
N HIS A 138 10.06 -17.35 9.79
CA HIS A 138 11.32 -18.10 9.91
C HIS A 138 11.08 -19.49 10.48
N ASP A 139 10.25 -19.62 11.53
CA ASP A 139 9.88 -20.91 12.12
C ASP A 139 9.14 -21.80 11.12
N LEU A 140 8.21 -21.24 10.34
CA LEU A 140 7.48 -21.97 9.30
C LEU A 140 8.36 -22.40 8.12
N ARG A 141 9.44 -21.66 7.83
CA ARG A 141 10.37 -21.93 6.73
C ARG A 141 11.61 -22.72 7.16
N GLY A 142 11.83 -22.88 8.46
CA GLY A 142 13.02 -23.52 9.02
C GLY A 142 14.28 -22.65 8.94
N PHE A 143 14.13 -21.32 8.94
CA PHE A 143 15.24 -20.37 8.97
C PHE A 143 15.64 -20.02 10.41
N GLU A 144 16.89 -19.64 10.61
CA GLU A 144 17.35 -19.16 11.92
C GLU A 144 16.65 -17.84 12.29
N SER A 145 16.24 -17.70 13.54
CA SER A 145 15.59 -16.48 14.02
C SER A 145 16.60 -15.32 14.08
N PRO A 146 16.24 -14.11 13.62
CA PRO A 146 17.06 -12.92 13.79
C PRO A 146 17.28 -12.61 15.27
N GLN A 147 18.50 -12.23 15.63
CA GLN A 147 18.90 -12.02 17.02
C GLN A 147 18.92 -10.55 17.45
N GLY A 148 18.78 -9.61 16.51
CA GLY A 148 18.99 -8.19 16.76
C GLY A 148 17.76 -7.37 17.16
N TRP A 149 16.56 -7.97 17.23
CA TRP A 149 15.28 -7.27 17.47
C TRP A 149 15.21 -6.49 18.78
N ASP A 150 16.01 -6.85 19.80
CA ASP A 150 16.16 -6.07 21.04
C ASP A 150 16.72 -4.65 20.81
N ASN A 151 17.35 -4.41 19.65
CA ASN A 151 17.90 -3.11 19.25
C ASN A 151 17.02 -2.35 18.23
N GLN A 152 15.76 -2.77 18.05
CA GLN A 152 14.84 -2.12 17.10
C GLN A 152 14.50 -0.67 17.48
N LEU A 153 13.99 0.08 16.50
CA LEU A 153 13.45 1.42 16.74
C LEU A 153 12.31 1.38 17.78
N GLY A 154 12.24 2.40 18.63
CA GLY A 154 11.17 2.56 19.61
C GLY A 154 9.82 2.86 18.98
N ASN A 155 8.76 2.77 19.79
CA ASN A 155 7.40 3.03 19.32
C ASN A 155 7.22 4.50 18.90
N GLU A 156 6.76 4.72 17.68
CA GLU A 156 6.42 6.03 17.15
C GLU A 156 5.16 5.95 16.29
N VAL A 157 4.21 6.87 16.48
CA VAL A 157 3.03 6.97 15.60
C VAL A 157 3.42 7.79 14.38
N GLY A 158 3.14 7.26 13.21
CA GLY A 158 3.41 7.91 11.94
C GLY A 158 2.15 8.05 11.09
N PHE A 159 2.26 8.86 10.04
CA PHE A 159 1.32 8.86 8.94
C PHE A 159 2.01 9.25 7.63
N THR A 160 1.46 8.81 6.50
CA THR A 160 1.86 9.25 5.16
C THR A 160 0.64 9.72 4.40
N LEU A 161 0.81 10.69 3.50
CA LEU A 161 -0.27 11.17 2.65
C LEU A 161 0.19 11.17 1.19
N ASP A 162 -0.17 10.10 0.49
CA ASP A 162 0.29 9.82 -0.85
C ASP A 162 -0.74 10.29 -1.87
N TYR A 163 -0.38 11.29 -2.69
CA TYR A 163 -1.13 11.70 -3.87
C TYR A 163 -0.39 11.28 -5.14
N GLU A 164 -1.08 10.58 -6.04
CA GLU A 164 -0.55 10.19 -7.35
C GLU A 164 -1.55 10.52 -8.45
N ARG A 165 -1.03 11.03 -9.57
CA ARG A 165 -1.77 11.19 -10.83
C ARG A 165 -1.04 10.44 -11.95
N THR A 166 -1.77 9.56 -12.62
CA THR A 166 -1.33 8.80 -13.79
C THR A 166 -2.11 9.26 -15.02
N TRP A 167 -1.41 9.56 -16.12
CA TRP A 167 -2.01 9.89 -17.42
C TRP A 167 -1.94 8.67 -18.34
N ARG A 168 -2.97 8.47 -19.15
CA ARG A 168 -3.08 7.38 -20.13
C ARG A 168 -2.90 7.92 -21.54
N TRP A 169 -1.84 7.49 -22.23
CA TRP A 169 -1.50 7.99 -23.58
C TRP A 169 -0.86 6.87 -24.44
N PRO A 170 -1.13 6.76 -25.76
CA PRO A 170 -2.21 7.38 -26.51
C PRO A 170 -3.44 6.47 -26.50
N ARG A 171 -4.62 7.06 -26.69
CA ARG A 171 -5.79 6.27 -27.07
C ARG A 171 -5.58 5.70 -28.47
N HIS A 172 -5.53 4.38 -28.59
CA HIS A 172 -5.49 3.69 -29.87
C HIS A 172 -6.58 2.62 -29.88
N GLU A 173 -7.33 2.55 -30.98
CA GLU A 173 -8.25 1.46 -31.22
C GLU A 173 -7.42 0.22 -31.55
N ARG A 174 -7.63 -0.86 -30.79
CA ARG A 174 -6.95 -2.14 -30.99
C ARG A 174 -7.25 -2.68 -32.39
N ARG A 175 -6.28 -2.57 -33.32
CA ARG A 175 -6.47 -2.98 -34.73
C ARG A 175 -5.90 -4.37 -35.08
N SER A 176 -4.94 -4.92 -34.31
CA SER A 176 -4.64 -6.37 -34.30
C SER A 176 -3.58 -6.74 -33.25
N GLY A 177 -3.73 -7.91 -32.60
CA GLY A 177 -2.66 -8.70 -31.95
C GLY A 177 -1.95 -8.09 -30.74
N LEU A 178 -1.26 -6.97 -30.95
CA LEU A 178 -0.39 -6.29 -29.99
C LEU A 178 -0.90 -4.86 -29.72
N ASP A 179 -0.90 -4.48 -28.45
CA ASP A 179 -1.38 -3.20 -27.92
C ASP A 179 -0.29 -2.62 -27.02
N TRP A 180 -0.21 -1.29 -26.90
CA TRP A 180 0.82 -0.65 -26.07
C TRP A 180 0.29 0.65 -25.46
N GLU A 181 0.45 0.83 -24.15
CA GLU A 181 0.02 2.06 -23.47
C GLU A 181 1.23 2.69 -22.77
N LEU A 182 1.31 4.02 -22.81
CA LEU A 182 2.22 4.81 -21.98
C LEU A 182 1.43 5.39 -20.80
N LEU A 183 1.95 5.15 -19.60
CA LEU A 183 1.37 5.60 -18.35
C LEU A 183 2.31 6.54 -17.57
N PRO A 184 2.56 7.77 -18.04
CA PRO A 184 3.28 8.75 -17.23
C PRO A 184 2.57 8.96 -15.89
N HIS A 185 3.32 9.12 -14.81
CA HIS A 185 2.77 9.42 -13.49
C HIS A 185 3.63 10.45 -12.76
N ALA A 186 2.99 11.18 -11.86
CA ALA A 186 3.63 12.10 -10.92
C ALA A 186 2.89 12.02 -9.58
N GLY A 187 3.63 12.13 -8.48
CA GLY A 187 3.05 12.07 -7.15
C GLY A 187 3.92 12.72 -6.09
N ALA A 188 3.36 12.81 -4.89
CA ALA A 188 4.01 13.30 -3.68
C ALA A 188 3.51 12.48 -2.48
N ALA A 189 4.36 12.36 -1.46
CA ALA A 189 4.10 11.68 -0.20
C ALA A 189 4.56 12.55 0.97
#